data_AF-A0A3N5HGN4-F1
#
_entry.id   AF-A0A3N5HGN4-F1
#
_cell.length_a   1.000
_cell.length_b   1.000
_cell.length_c   1.000
_cell.angle_alpha   90.00
_cell.angle_beta   90.00
_cell.angle_gamma   90.00
#
_symmetry.space_group_name_H-M   'P 1'
#
loop_
_entity.id
_entity.type
_entity.pdbx_description
1 polymer ?
#
loop_
_entity_poly.entity_id
_entity_poly.type
_entity_poly.pdbx_seq_one_letter_code
_entity_poly.pdbx_strand_id
1 'polypeptide(L)'
;MNACPELETLLIGAAEHDADALAHLRNCPDCAASAEQHRQLEKDLFRLADPLPPVDFVQSVMARVALEPAPARVELRTGFTILAVTLMGAVLAFVATHGNLGLLGTRAASSVVAWRNLFFAASEALAAIWSTAALPTAVAMAGLVVVSTLGVRRLASHRVVEAQVRP
;
A
#
# COMPACT_ATOMS: atom_id res chain seq x y z
N MET A 1 2.26 -30.39 -26.75
CA MET A 1 2.12 -28.94 -26.56
C MET A 1 2.35 -28.69 -25.09
N ASN A 2 3.61 -28.46 -24.70
CA ASN A 2 3.97 -28.24 -23.31
C ASN A 2 3.53 -26.82 -22.95
N ALA A 3 2.75 -26.66 -21.88
CA ALA A 3 2.32 -25.35 -21.42
C ALA A 3 3.56 -24.46 -21.20
N CYS A 4 3.64 -23.33 -21.89
CA CYS A 4 4.71 -22.37 -21.68
C CYS A 4 4.52 -21.74 -20.29
N PRO A 5 5.50 -21.84 -19.38
CA PRO A 5 5.47 -21.12 -18.13
C PRO A 5 5.56 -19.61 -18.37
N GLU A 6 5.25 -18.85 -17.33
CA GLU A 6 5.34 -17.39 -17.36
C GLU A 6 6.77 -16.95 -17.73
N LEU A 7 6.88 -16.04 -18.69
CA LEU A 7 8.15 -15.61 -19.27
C LEU A 7 9.11 -15.04 -18.21
N GLU A 8 8.59 -14.31 -17.23
CA GLU A 8 9.38 -13.75 -16.13
C GLU A 8 10.03 -14.86 -15.28
N THR A 9 9.27 -15.88 -14.91
CA THR A 9 9.78 -17.03 -14.14
C THR A 9 10.83 -17.82 -14.90
N LEU A 10 10.67 -17.96 -16.23
CA LEU A 10 11.63 -18.60 -17.11
C LEU A 10 12.94 -17.82 -17.22
N LEU A 11 12.86 -16.49 -17.34
CA LEU A 11 14.04 -15.62 -17.45
C LEU A 11 14.81 -15.55 -16.13
N ILE A 12 14.12 -15.49 -14.99
CA ILE A 12 14.73 -15.54 -13.66
C ILE A 12 15.44 -16.88 -13.47
N GLY A 13 14.76 -18.00 -13.73
CA GLY A 13 15.38 -19.33 -13.64
C GLY A 13 16.58 -19.50 -14.56
N ALA A 14 16.53 -18.97 -15.78
CA ALA A 14 17.66 -19.00 -16.71
C ALA A 14 18.86 -18.15 -16.21
N ALA A 15 18.61 -17.00 -15.56
CA ALA A 15 19.65 -16.19 -14.94
C ALA A 15 20.31 -16.91 -13.75
N GLU A 16 19.52 -17.65 -12.97
CA GLU A 16 19.98 -18.50 -11.87
C GLU A 16 20.62 -19.83 -12.32
N HIS A 17 20.75 -20.06 -13.63
CA HIS A 17 21.29 -21.28 -14.24
C HIS A 17 20.47 -22.55 -13.93
N ASP A 18 19.16 -22.40 -13.73
CA ASP A 18 18.25 -23.53 -13.57
C ASP A 18 18.21 -24.41 -14.83
N ALA A 19 18.39 -25.71 -14.64
CA ALA A 19 18.52 -26.69 -15.71
C ALA A 19 17.21 -26.85 -16.49
N ASP A 20 16.07 -26.75 -15.82
CA ASP A 20 14.74 -26.94 -16.43
C ASP A 20 14.35 -25.72 -17.27
N ALA A 21 14.63 -24.51 -16.79
CA ALA A 21 14.44 -23.27 -17.55
C ALA A 21 15.32 -23.23 -18.82
N LEU A 22 16.59 -23.62 -18.72
CA LEU A 22 17.51 -23.69 -19.86
C LEU A 22 17.12 -24.77 -20.87
N ALA A 23 16.63 -25.92 -20.40
CA ALA A 23 16.10 -26.97 -21.27
C ALA A 23 14.84 -26.50 -22.02
N HIS A 24 13.97 -25.76 -21.35
CA HIS A 24 12.77 -25.20 -21.98
C HIS A 24 13.10 -24.17 -23.07
N LEU A 25 14.02 -23.24 -22.80
CA LEU A 25 14.47 -22.25 -23.79
C LEU A 25 15.15 -22.87 -25.01
N ARG A 26 15.80 -24.03 -24.87
CA ARG A 26 16.39 -24.76 -26.02
C ARG A 26 15.35 -25.48 -26.86
N ASN A 27 14.25 -25.92 -26.24
CA ASN A 27 13.24 -26.77 -26.88
C ASN A 27 12.04 -25.99 -27.42
N CYS A 28 11.78 -24.78 -26.92
CA CYS A 28 10.66 -23.93 -27.35
C CYS A 28 11.17 -22.72 -28.16
N PRO A 29 10.90 -22.63 -29.48
CA PRO A 29 11.37 -21.52 -30.30
C PRO A 29 10.73 -20.18 -29.93
N ASP A 30 9.49 -20.18 -29.45
CA ASP A 30 8.77 -18.95 -29.09
C ASP A 30 9.37 -18.31 -27.83
N CYS A 31 9.67 -19.12 -26.80
CA CYS A 31 10.32 -18.65 -25.58
C CYS A 31 11.78 -18.24 -25.82
N ALA A 32 12.47 -18.89 -26.77
CA ALA A 32 13.82 -18.47 -27.18
C ALA A 32 13.80 -17.09 -27.87
N ALA A 33 12.81 -16.86 -28.74
CA ALA A 33 12.65 -15.59 -29.44
C ALA A 33 12.34 -14.44 -28.46
N SER A 34 11.44 -14.66 -27.50
CA SER A 34 11.14 -13.66 -26.47
C SER A 34 12.35 -13.38 -25.56
N ALA A 35 13.11 -14.41 -25.16
CA ALA A 35 14.32 -14.21 -24.37
C ALA A 35 15.38 -13.36 -25.09
N GLU A 36 15.56 -13.55 -26.40
CA GLU A 36 16.49 -12.71 -27.18
C GLU A 36 15.97 -11.27 -27.35
N GLN A 37 14.65 -11.07 -27.47
CA GLN A 37 14.06 -9.72 -27.45
C GLN A 37 14.35 -9.00 -26.14
N HIS A 38 14.19 -9.67 -24.99
CA HIS A 38 14.56 -9.12 -23.68
C HIS A 38 16.04 -8.73 -23.64
N ARG A 39 16.93 -9.58 -24.16
CA ARG A 39 18.37 -9.29 -24.24
C ARG A 39 18.68 -8.09 -25.13
N GLN A 40 17.95 -7.90 -26.23
CA GLN A 40 18.12 -6.74 -27.11
C GLN A 40 17.65 -5.46 -26.42
N LEU A 41 16.50 -5.51 -25.73
CA LEU A 41 15.98 -4.38 -24.96
C LEU A 41 16.95 -3.94 -23.86
N GLU A 42 17.55 -4.89 -23.12
CA GLU A 42 18.56 -4.56 -22.12
C GLU A 42 19.76 -3.83 -22.73
N LYS A 43 20.28 -4.32 -23.86
CA LYS A 43 21.40 -3.67 -24.56
C LYS A 43 21.05 -2.26 -25.02
N ASP A 44 19.84 -2.06 -25.52
CA ASP A 44 19.39 -0.75 -25.97
C ASP A 44 19.14 0.20 -24.80
N LEU A 45 18.62 -0.29 -23.66
CA LEU A 45 18.53 0.49 -22.42
C LEU A 45 19.90 0.92 -21.89
N PHE A 46 20.90 0.04 -21.94
CA PHE A 46 22.27 0.40 -21.56
C PHE A 46 22.88 1.47 -22.47
N ARG A 47 22.47 1.53 -23.74
CA ARG A 47 22.88 2.60 -24.67
C ARG A 47 22.15 3.92 -24.42
N LEU A 48 20.93 3.84 -23.90
CA LEU A 48 20.12 5.00 -23.51
C LEU A 48 20.49 5.57 -22.14
N ALA A 49 21.26 4.85 -21.32
CA ALA A 49 21.73 5.36 -20.04
C ALA A 49 22.43 6.72 -20.24
N ASP A 50 21.92 7.72 -19.56
CA ASP A 50 22.16 9.15 -19.82
C ASP A 50 23.66 9.48 -19.86
N PRO A 51 24.12 10.32 -20.81
CA PRO A 51 25.47 10.84 -20.78
C PRO A 51 25.72 11.55 -19.45
N LEU A 52 26.91 11.33 -18.88
CA LEU A 52 27.31 11.96 -17.62
C LEU A 52 27.03 13.47 -17.67
N PRO A 53 26.34 14.06 -16.67
CA PRO A 53 26.00 15.48 -16.73
C PRO A 53 27.27 16.33 -16.87
N PRO A 54 27.25 17.38 -17.70
CA PRO A 54 28.41 18.24 -17.89
C PRO A 54 28.83 18.86 -16.56
N VAL A 55 30.13 19.12 -16.39
CA VAL A 55 30.70 19.61 -15.13
C VAL A 55 30.04 20.89 -14.60
N ASP A 56 29.45 21.68 -15.50
CA ASP A 56 28.77 22.95 -15.19
C ASP A 56 27.25 22.80 -14.95
N PHE A 57 26.69 21.59 -15.06
CA PHE A 57 25.24 21.35 -14.94
C PHE A 57 24.69 21.88 -13.62
N VAL A 58 25.34 21.53 -12.52
CA VAL A 58 24.93 21.96 -11.18
C VAL A 58 25.00 23.49 -11.04
N GLN A 59 26.03 24.12 -11.60
CA GLN A 59 26.16 25.59 -11.57
C GLN A 59 25.04 26.26 -12.36
N SER A 60 24.70 25.72 -13.54
CA SER A 60 23.61 26.24 -14.38
C SER A 60 22.23 26.09 -13.75
N VAL A 61 21.99 24.98 -13.02
CA VAL A 61 20.74 24.75 -12.28
C VAL A 61 20.65 25.68 -11.08
N MET A 62 21.73 25.83 -10.30
CA MET A 62 21.74 26.71 -9.14
C MET A 62 21.58 28.18 -9.53
N ALA A 63 22.16 28.60 -10.66
CA ALA A 63 21.94 29.94 -11.20
C ALA A 63 20.48 30.19 -11.57
N ARG A 64 19.78 29.20 -12.14
CA ARG A 64 18.34 29.29 -12.45
C ARG A 64 17.48 29.31 -11.19
N VAL A 65 17.76 28.43 -10.23
CA VAL A 65 17.05 28.37 -8.94
C VAL A 65 17.20 29.68 -8.17
N ALA A 66 18.38 30.31 -8.20
CA ALA A 66 18.61 31.59 -7.54
C ALA A 66 17.85 32.77 -8.18
N LEU A 67 17.50 32.68 -9.47
CA LEU A 67 16.72 33.70 -10.17
C LEU A 67 15.21 33.51 -9.98
N GLU A 68 14.76 32.35 -9.52
CA GLU A 68 13.37 32.09 -9.20
C GLU A 68 12.98 32.87 -7.92
N PRO A 69 11.97 33.76 -7.96
CA PRO A 69 11.56 34.49 -6.77
C PRO A 69 11.02 33.50 -5.73
N ALA A 70 11.61 33.50 -4.53
CA ALA A 70 11.18 32.65 -3.43
C ALA A 70 9.66 32.79 -3.18
N PRO A 71 8.92 31.68 -3.00
CA PRO A 71 7.45 31.67 -2.92
C PRO A 71 6.85 32.39 -1.69
N ALA A 72 7.68 33.06 -0.87
CA ALA A 72 7.32 33.73 0.37
C ALA A 72 6.13 34.71 0.24
N ARG A 73 5.91 35.31 -0.94
CA ARG A 73 4.81 36.26 -1.14
C ARG A 73 3.43 35.60 -1.12
N VAL A 74 3.33 34.33 -1.53
CA VAL A 74 2.05 33.59 -1.53
C VAL A 74 1.70 33.14 -0.11
N GLU A 75 2.71 32.66 0.64
CA GLU A 75 2.54 32.15 2.01
C GLU A 75 2.12 33.25 3.00
N LEU A 76 2.67 34.46 2.88
CA LEU A 76 2.29 35.58 3.74
C LEU A 76 0.85 36.01 3.49
N ARG A 77 0.39 35.97 2.24
CA ARG A 77 -0.97 36.35 1.88
C ARG A 77 -1.99 35.34 2.38
N THR A 78 -1.73 34.05 2.19
CA THR A 78 -2.62 32.99 2.69
C THR A 78 -2.64 32.97 4.21
N GLY A 79 -1.48 33.06 4.87
CA GLY A 79 -1.36 33.13 6.32
C GLY A 79 -2.13 34.31 6.91
N PHE A 80 -2.01 35.51 6.32
CA PHE A 80 -2.74 36.69 6.77
C PHE A 80 -4.26 36.54 6.57
N THR A 81 -4.71 35.96 5.46
CA THR A 81 -6.15 35.73 5.25
C THR A 81 -6.76 34.76 6.23
N ILE A 82 -6.05 33.67 6.57
CA ILE A 82 -6.51 32.69 7.57
C ILE A 82 -6.59 33.34 8.95
N LEU A 83 -5.57 34.11 9.33
CA LEU A 83 -5.56 34.83 10.60
C LEU A 83 -6.69 35.86 10.67
N ALA A 84 -6.93 36.62 9.60
CA ALA A 84 -8.00 37.61 9.56
C ALA A 84 -9.39 36.96 9.66
N VAL A 85 -9.64 35.87 8.93
CA VAL A 85 -10.93 35.16 8.95
C VAL A 85 -11.18 34.51 10.32
N THR A 86 -10.18 33.88 10.91
CA THR A 86 -10.32 33.24 12.23
C THR A 86 -10.55 34.28 13.33
N LEU A 87 -9.81 35.39 13.32
CA LEU A 87 -10.01 36.49 14.26
C LEU A 87 -11.42 37.08 14.11
N MET A 88 -11.88 37.32 12.87
CA MET A 88 -13.19 37.89 12.62
C MET A 88 -14.32 36.93 13.02
N GLY A 89 -14.15 35.62 12.78
CA GLY A 89 -15.07 34.60 13.26
C GLY A 89 -15.15 34.53 14.78
N ALA A 90 -14.01 34.62 15.47
CA ALA A 90 -13.95 34.65 16.93
C ALA A 90 -14.63 35.90 17.51
N VAL A 91 -14.40 37.08 16.90
CA VAL A 91 -15.05 38.33 17.30
C VAL A 91 -16.55 38.28 17.05
N LEU A 92 -17.00 37.77 15.90
CA LEU A 92 -18.43 37.60 15.60
C LEU A 92 -19.10 36.61 16.56
N ALA A 93 -18.45 35.50 16.90
CA ALA A 93 -18.95 34.57 17.90
C ALA A 93 -19.04 35.23 19.28
N PHE A 94 -18.01 35.99 19.68
CA PHE A 94 -17.98 36.72 20.94
C PHE A 94 -19.10 37.76 21.03
N VAL A 95 -19.23 38.58 19.99
CA VAL A 95 -20.30 39.58 19.88
C VAL A 95 -21.66 38.88 19.85
N ALA A 96 -21.90 37.83 19.07
CA ALA A 96 -23.18 37.12 19.07
C ALA A 96 -23.60 36.56 20.45
N THR A 97 -22.64 36.39 21.37
CA THR A 97 -22.86 35.83 22.70
C THR A 97 -22.91 36.85 23.83
N HIS A 98 -23.16 38.14 23.53
CA HIS A 98 -23.38 39.27 24.47
C HIS A 98 -23.76 38.79 25.89
N GLY A 99 -22.76 38.72 26.78
CA GLY A 99 -22.97 38.57 28.23
C GLY A 99 -23.24 37.17 28.79
N ASN A 100 -23.06 36.06 28.04
CA ASN A 100 -23.39 34.72 28.56
C ASN A 100 -22.22 33.72 28.61
N LEU A 101 -21.07 34.17 29.15
CA LEU A 101 -19.87 33.33 29.37
C LEU A 101 -20.18 32.05 30.19
N GLY A 102 -21.15 32.10 31.10
CA GLY A 102 -21.59 30.93 31.87
C GLY A 102 -22.34 29.88 31.04
N LEU A 103 -23.18 30.29 30.08
CA LEU A 103 -23.91 29.37 29.23
C LEU A 103 -23.03 28.80 28.10
N LEU A 104 -22.03 29.57 27.65
CA LEU A 104 -21.00 29.12 26.73
C LEU A 104 -20.04 28.12 27.38
N GLY A 105 -19.64 28.37 28.63
CA GLY A 105 -18.83 27.45 29.43
C GLY A 105 -19.55 26.13 29.71
N THR A 106 -20.84 26.18 30.04
CA THR A 106 -21.65 24.96 30.25
C THR A 106 -21.96 24.21 28.96
N ARG A 107 -22.14 24.89 27.82
CA ARG A 107 -22.28 24.23 26.50
C ARG A 107 -20.96 23.64 26.00
N ALA A 108 -19.83 24.31 26.23
CA ALA A 108 -18.52 23.77 25.93
C ALA A 108 -18.22 22.55 26.82
N ALA A 109 -18.47 22.65 28.13
CA ALA A 109 -18.31 21.54 29.05
C ALA A 109 -19.24 20.35 28.71
N SER A 110 -20.50 20.60 28.36
CA SER A 110 -21.42 19.54 27.95
C SER A 110 -21.01 18.90 26.62
N SER A 111 -20.44 19.66 25.68
CA SER A 111 -19.91 19.12 24.43
C SER A 111 -18.70 18.20 24.65
N VAL A 112 -17.79 18.56 25.57
CA VAL A 112 -16.63 17.73 25.93
C VAL A 112 -17.08 16.44 26.62
N VAL A 113 -18.06 16.52 27.52
CA VAL A 113 -18.61 15.33 28.19
C VAL A 113 -19.39 14.45 27.21
N ALA A 114 -20.14 15.04 26.26
CA ALA A 114 -20.85 14.30 25.22
C ALA A 114 -19.90 13.55 24.29
N TRP A 115 -18.82 14.21 23.84
CA TRP A 115 -17.78 13.57 23.04
C TRP A 115 -17.09 12.44 23.80
N ARG A 116 -16.74 12.66 25.07
CA ARG A 116 -16.15 11.65 25.93
C ARG A 116 -17.06 10.42 26.05
N ASN A 117 -18.34 10.63 26.36
CA ASN A 117 -19.30 9.54 26.52
C ASN A 117 -19.56 8.80 25.20
N LEU A 118 -19.55 9.51 24.06
CA LEU A 118 -19.68 8.89 22.75
C LEU A 118 -18.48 8.02 22.40
N PHE A 119 -17.26 8.46 22.72
CA PHE A 119 -16.05 7.64 22.54
C PHE A 119 -16.05 6.40 23.43
N PHE A 120 -16.41 6.54 24.71
CA PHE A 120 -16.52 5.38 25.61
C PHE A 120 -17.63 4.42 25.16
N ALA A 121 -18.82 4.93 24.82
CA ALA A 121 -19.92 4.10 24.31
C ALA A 121 -19.57 3.41 22.98
N ALA A 122 -18.85 4.09 22.09
CA ALA A 122 -18.36 3.51 20.83
C ALA A 122 -17.32 2.42 21.09
N SER A 123 -16.40 2.64 22.04
CA SER A 123 -15.40 1.64 22.42
C SER A 123 -16.02 0.40 23.07
N GLU A 124 -17.04 0.59 23.91
CA GLU A 124 -17.78 -0.51 24.55
C GLU A 124 -18.64 -1.26 23.53
N ALA A 125 -19.30 -0.56 22.60
CA ALA A 125 -20.03 -1.18 21.50
C ALA A 125 -19.11 -1.99 20.59
N LEU A 126 -17.91 -1.48 20.29
CA LEU A 126 -16.91 -2.18 19.50
C LEU A 126 -16.36 -3.41 20.24
N ALA A 127 -16.09 -3.30 21.54
CA ALA A 127 -15.69 -4.42 22.38
C ALA A 127 -16.80 -5.48 22.49
N ALA A 128 -18.07 -5.07 22.54
CA ALA A 128 -19.23 -5.97 22.54
C ALA A 128 -19.38 -6.69 21.18
N ILE A 129 -19.20 -5.99 20.07
CA ILE A 129 -19.19 -6.60 18.73
C ILE A 129 -18.02 -7.57 18.58
N TRP A 130 -16.83 -7.21 19.04
CA TRP A 130 -15.66 -8.08 19.00
C TRP A 130 -15.85 -9.32 19.88
N SER A 131 -16.35 -9.18 21.10
CA SER A 131 -16.57 -10.33 21.98
C SER A 131 -17.70 -11.26 21.49
N THR A 132 -18.72 -10.74 20.82
CA THR A 132 -19.84 -11.54 20.30
C THR A 132 -19.58 -12.14 18.91
N ALA A 133 -18.83 -11.45 18.05
CA ALA A 133 -18.52 -11.90 16.68
C ALA A 133 -17.19 -12.65 16.54
N ALA A 134 -16.22 -12.46 17.45
CA ALA A 134 -14.92 -13.15 17.35
C ALA A 134 -15.01 -14.64 17.65
N LEU A 135 -15.91 -15.06 18.55
CA LEU A 135 -16.10 -16.48 18.89
C LEU A 135 -16.60 -17.33 17.71
N PRO A 136 -17.72 -16.99 17.03
CA PRO A 136 -18.21 -17.80 15.92
C PRO A 136 -17.26 -17.77 14.71
N THR A 137 -16.59 -16.65 14.45
CA THR A 137 -15.64 -16.52 13.33
C THR A 137 -14.35 -17.30 13.58
N ALA A 138 -13.80 -17.28 14.80
CA ALA A 138 -12.64 -18.08 15.16
C ALA A 138 -12.93 -19.59 15.10
N VAL A 139 -14.11 -20.02 15.57
CA VAL A 139 -14.54 -21.44 15.49
C VAL A 139 -14.71 -21.88 14.03
N ALA A 140 -15.31 -21.04 13.17
CA ALA A 140 -15.47 -21.35 11.75
C ALA A 140 -14.11 -21.49 11.04
N MET A 141 -13.16 -20.59 11.30
CA MET A 141 -11.82 -20.64 10.70
C MET A 141 -11.03 -21.86 11.20
N ALA A 142 -11.10 -22.17 12.50
CA ALA A 142 -10.47 -23.36 13.05
C ALA A 142 -11.05 -24.65 12.43
N GLY A 143 -12.38 -24.72 12.27
CA GLY A 143 -13.04 -25.84 11.59
C GLY A 143 -12.57 -26.01 10.16
N LEU A 144 -12.43 -24.92 9.40
CA LEU A 144 -11.98 -24.95 8.01
C LEU A 144 -10.53 -25.46 7.87
N VAL A 145 -9.65 -25.08 8.79
CA VAL A 145 -8.26 -25.59 8.85
C VAL A 145 -8.23 -27.09 9.18
N VAL A 146 -9.05 -27.55 10.14
CA VAL A 146 -9.13 -28.97 10.49
C VAL A 146 -9.68 -29.80 9.32
N VAL A 147 -10.73 -29.32 8.64
CA VAL A 147 -11.29 -30.00 7.45
C VAL A 147 -10.28 -30.05 6.31
N SER A 148 -9.56 -28.94 6.06
CA SER A 148 -8.53 -28.88 5.03
C SER A 148 -7.38 -29.87 5.31
N THR A 149 -6.86 -29.90 6.53
CA THR A 149 -5.76 -30.81 6.91
C THR A 149 -6.17 -32.28 6.89
N LEU A 150 -7.41 -32.60 7.31
CA LEU A 150 -7.96 -33.95 7.19
C LEU A 150 -8.19 -34.36 5.74
N GLY A 151 -8.65 -33.44 4.88
CA GLY A 151 -8.80 -33.65 3.45
C GLY A 151 -7.47 -33.96 2.77
N VAL A 152 -6.44 -33.16 3.06
CA VAL A 152 -5.07 -33.37 2.55
C VAL A 152 -4.50 -34.69 3.05
N ARG A 153 -4.70 -35.04 4.34
CA ARG A 153 -4.29 -36.35 4.88
C ARG A 153 -5.00 -37.52 4.20
N ARG A 154 -6.31 -37.41 3.94
CA ARG A 154 -7.06 -38.45 3.21
C ARG A 154 -6.54 -38.62 1.78
N LEU A 155 -6.32 -37.52 1.07
CA LEU A 155 -5.77 -37.54 -0.30
C LEU A 155 -4.36 -38.13 -0.33
N ALA A 156 -3.51 -37.78 0.64
CA ALA A 156 -2.18 -38.36 0.78
C ALA A 156 -2.24 -39.86 1.07
N SER A 157 -3.14 -40.32 1.96
CA SER A 157 -3.30 -41.76 2.23
C SER A 157 -3.81 -42.56 1.04
N HIS A 158 -4.70 -42.00 0.22
CA HIS A 158 -5.19 -42.65 -1.00
C HIS A 158 -4.07 -42.81 -2.04
N ARG A 159 -3.21 -41.79 -2.20
CA ARG A 159 -2.05 -41.86 -3.11
C ARG A 159 -1.01 -42.89 -2.67
N VAL A 160 -0.78 -43.03 -1.37
CA VAL A 160 0.13 -44.06 -0.83
C VAL A 160 -0.43 -45.46 -1.09
N VAL A 161 -1.74 -45.67 -0.90
CA VAL A 161 -2.39 -46.96 -1.19
C VAL A 161 -2.37 -47.29 -2.69
N GLU A 162 -2.61 -46.31 -3.58
CA GLU A 162 -2.50 -46.51 -5.04
C GLU A 162 -1.08 -46.80 -5.50
N ALA A 163 -0.07 -46.18 -4.88
CA ALA A 163 1.35 -46.45 -5.17
C ALA A 163 1.80 -47.85 -4.72
N GLN A 164 1.11 -48.45 -3.75
CA GLN A 164 1.46 -49.76 -3.19
C GLN A 164 0.74 -50.93 -3.89
N VAL A 165 -0.27 -50.64 -4.73
CA VAL A 165 -1.08 -51.64 -5.46
C VAL A 165 -0.68 -51.78 -6.94
N ARG A 166 0.19 -50.91 -7.48
CA ARG A 166 0.82 -51.14 -8.79
C ARG A 166 2.14 -51.89 -8.60
N PRO A 167 2.26 -53.16 -9.08
CA PRO A 167 3.53 -53.88 -9.09
C PRO A 167 4.52 -53.26 -10.09
#